data_AF-A0A959I1E8-F1
#
_entry.id   AF-A0A959I1E8-F1
#
_cell.length_a   1.000
_cell.length_b   1.000
_cell.length_c   1.000
_cell.angle_alpha   90.00
_cell.angle_beta   90.00
_cell.angle_gamma   90.00
#
_symmetry.space_group_name_H-M   'P 1'
#
loop_
_entity.id
_entity.type
_entity.pdbx_description
1 polymer ?
#
loop_
_entity_poly.entity_id
_entity_poly.type
_entity_poly.pdbx_seq_one_letter_code
_entity_poly.pdbx_strand_id
1 'polypeptide(L)'
;RRGSSGKKSTKFCVRRISDPMLNSNENFAVPHDDLGFPVSKYRPEEGNAAHSLQTTAADYAKFLLAMLQPQGLKASTVELILSPVVELAPSSSGPAPKSPEISWGLGWGLQGTSKEKAFWHWGDNNTFRCFVIAYPDKRKGVVYFTNSNSTPPASTNGR
;
A
#
# COMPACT_ATOMS: atom_id res chain seq x y z
N ARG A 1 27.23 -7.44 -18.06
CA ARG A 1 26.62 -7.86 -16.78
C ARG A 1 25.83 -6.67 -16.21
N ARG A 2 24.52 -6.58 -16.48
CA ARG A 2 23.64 -5.55 -15.89
C ARG A 2 22.91 -6.17 -14.70
N GLY A 3 23.32 -5.81 -13.49
CA GLY A 3 22.60 -6.18 -12.28
C GLY A 3 21.38 -5.30 -12.13
N SER A 4 20.19 -5.89 -12.29
CA SER A 4 18.92 -5.26 -11.93
C SER A 4 18.89 -5.13 -10.40
N SER A 5 19.07 -3.90 -9.91
CA SER A 5 18.79 -3.54 -8.51
C SER A 5 17.28 -3.67 -8.28
N GLY A 6 16.85 -4.85 -7.85
CA GLY A 6 15.49 -5.12 -7.43
C GLY A 6 15.19 -4.33 -6.17
N LYS A 7 14.54 -3.17 -6.33
CA LYS A 7 13.89 -2.47 -5.22
C LYS A 7 12.81 -3.41 -4.67
N LYS A 8 13.07 -4.00 -3.51
CA LYS A 8 12.12 -4.85 -2.79
C LYS A 8 11.02 -3.96 -2.21
N SER A 9 9.97 -3.69 -2.97
CA SER A 9 8.75 -3.07 -2.45
C SER A 9 7.80 -4.16 -1.95
N THR A 10 7.21 -3.96 -0.77
CA THR A 10 6.29 -4.91 -0.13
C THR A 10 4.87 -4.74 -0.69
N LYS A 11 4.48 -5.56 -1.65
CA LYS A 11 3.17 -5.56 -2.27
C LYS A 11 2.15 -6.27 -1.36
N PHE A 12 0.97 -5.68 -1.18
CA PHE A 12 -0.13 -6.27 -0.41
C PHE A 12 -1.27 -6.70 -1.36
N CYS A 13 -1.83 -7.88 -1.13
CA CYS A 13 -2.99 -8.45 -1.82
C CYS A 13 -4.18 -8.53 -0.86
N VAL A 14 -5.41 -8.58 -1.38
CA VAL A 14 -6.63 -8.27 -0.63
C VAL A 14 -7.47 -9.54 -0.35
N ARG A 15 -8.03 -9.69 0.85
CA ARG A 15 -8.96 -10.76 1.28
C ARG A 15 -9.83 -10.29 2.46
N ARG A 16 -11.09 -10.68 2.66
CA ARG A 16 -11.87 -10.44 3.91
C ARG A 16 -11.71 -11.61 4.90
N ILE A 17 -11.45 -11.36 6.19
CA ILE A 17 -11.59 -12.34 7.28
C ILE A 17 -12.48 -11.71 8.34
N SER A 18 -13.73 -12.17 8.38
CA SER A 18 -14.59 -12.02 9.54
C SER A 18 -15.67 -13.10 9.46
N ASP A 19 -15.27 -14.35 9.63
CA ASP A 19 -16.14 -15.41 10.15
C ASP A 19 -15.28 -16.65 10.50
N PRO A 20 -15.22 -17.10 11.77
CA PRO A 20 -14.44 -18.29 12.14
C PRO A 20 -15.01 -19.62 11.62
N MET A 21 -16.10 -19.59 10.83
CA MET A 21 -16.81 -20.78 10.35
C MET A 21 -16.71 -21.02 8.83
N LEU A 22 -15.96 -20.21 8.07
CA LEU A 22 -15.85 -20.34 6.62
C LEU A 22 -14.45 -20.76 6.17
N ASN A 23 -14.42 -21.86 5.44
CA ASN A 23 -13.23 -22.45 4.84
C ASN A 23 -12.41 -21.36 4.13
N SER A 24 -11.11 -21.33 4.39
CA SER A 24 -10.26 -20.20 4.02
C SER A 24 -10.01 -20.02 2.51
N ASN A 25 -10.71 -20.76 1.65
CA ASN A 25 -10.56 -20.78 0.20
C ASN A 25 -11.67 -20.06 -0.58
N GLU A 26 -12.77 -19.63 0.06
CA GLU A 26 -13.95 -19.14 -0.66
C GLU A 26 -14.18 -17.62 -0.56
N ASN A 27 -13.53 -16.96 0.39
CA ASN A 27 -13.72 -15.52 0.63
C ASN A 27 -12.56 -14.70 0.06
N PHE A 28 -12.58 -14.42 -1.24
CA PHE A 28 -11.60 -13.60 -1.95
C PHE A 28 -12.25 -12.75 -3.05
N ALA A 29 -11.62 -11.63 -3.40
CA ALA A 29 -12.03 -10.85 -4.56
C ALA A 29 -11.51 -11.50 -5.85
N VAL A 30 -12.40 -11.69 -6.83
CA VAL A 30 -12.02 -12.19 -8.17
C VAL A 30 -11.25 -11.10 -8.90
N PRO A 31 -10.03 -11.35 -9.40
CA PRO A 31 -9.29 -10.35 -10.17
C PRO A 31 -9.94 -10.14 -11.55
N HIS A 32 -9.84 -8.91 -12.06
CA HIS A 32 -10.26 -8.55 -13.41
C HIS A 32 -9.09 -7.95 -14.19
N ASP A 33 -9.04 -8.27 -15.49
CA ASP A 33 -8.10 -7.64 -16.43
C ASP A 33 -8.52 -6.20 -16.79
N ASP A 34 -7.75 -5.58 -17.68
CA ASP A 34 -7.93 -4.18 -18.14
C ASP A 34 -9.26 -3.98 -18.87
N LEU A 35 -9.87 -5.05 -19.39
CA LEU A 35 -11.16 -5.05 -20.07
C LEU A 35 -12.32 -5.35 -19.11
N GLY A 36 -12.01 -5.61 -17.84
CA GLY A 36 -13.00 -5.93 -16.82
C GLY A 36 -13.46 -7.38 -16.85
N PHE A 37 -12.78 -8.28 -17.57
CA PHE A 37 -13.11 -9.71 -17.54
C PHE A 37 -12.48 -10.39 -16.32
N PRO A 38 -13.20 -11.29 -15.63
CA PRO A 38 -12.64 -12.02 -14.50
C PRO A 38 -11.54 -12.97 -14.97
N VAL A 39 -10.45 -13.02 -14.22
CA VAL A 39 -9.32 -13.93 -14.48
C VAL A 39 -9.06 -14.84 -13.28
N SER A 40 -8.33 -15.94 -13.50
CA SER A 40 -7.98 -16.87 -12.44
C SER A 40 -7.09 -16.20 -11.40
N LYS A 41 -7.47 -16.32 -10.12
CA LYS A 41 -6.66 -15.83 -9.02
C LYS A 41 -5.37 -16.64 -8.90
N TYR A 42 -4.23 -15.99 -9.10
CA TYR A 42 -2.95 -16.57 -8.73
C TYR A 42 -2.78 -16.58 -7.22
N ARG A 43 -2.40 -17.73 -6.67
CA ARG A 43 -1.98 -17.88 -5.28
C ARG A 43 -0.56 -18.43 -5.27
N PRO A 44 0.43 -17.66 -4.76
CA PRO A 44 1.76 -18.22 -4.56
C PRO A 44 1.67 -19.33 -3.51
N GLU A 45 2.34 -20.45 -3.76
CA GLU A 45 2.41 -21.58 -2.83
C GLU A 45 3.22 -21.23 -1.57
N GLU A 46 4.18 -20.32 -1.71
CA GLU A 46 5.04 -19.85 -0.63
C GLU A 46 4.77 -18.38 -0.27
N GLY A 47 4.88 -18.09 1.02
CA GLY A 47 4.82 -16.73 1.54
C GLY A 47 6.07 -15.94 1.18
N ASN A 48 5.91 -14.92 0.35
CA ASN A 48 6.94 -13.92 0.08
C ASN A 48 6.62 -12.62 0.83
N ALA A 49 7.53 -12.20 1.72
CA ALA A 49 7.39 -10.97 2.51
C ALA A 49 7.25 -9.71 1.64
N ALA A 50 7.70 -9.75 0.39
CA ALA A 50 7.62 -8.64 -0.53
C ALA A 50 6.34 -8.63 -1.39
N HIS A 51 5.48 -9.65 -1.41
CA HIS A 51 4.26 -9.57 -2.25
C HIS A 51 3.09 -10.53 -1.96
N SER A 52 3.22 -11.44 -0.99
CA SER A 52 2.24 -12.53 -0.82
C SER A 52 1.13 -12.26 0.19
N LEU A 53 1.19 -11.16 0.96
CA LEU A 53 0.24 -10.95 2.05
C LEU A 53 -1.17 -10.77 1.48
N GLN A 54 -2.13 -11.54 1.99
CA GLN A 54 -3.55 -11.42 1.66
C GLN A 54 -4.32 -10.89 2.88
N THR A 55 -4.98 -9.73 2.77
CA THR A 55 -5.57 -9.02 3.92
C THR A 55 -6.76 -8.14 3.54
N THR A 56 -7.61 -7.77 4.50
CA THR A 56 -8.83 -6.99 4.22
C THR A 56 -8.55 -5.51 4.40
N ALA A 57 -9.32 -4.63 3.75
CA ALA A 57 -9.21 -3.21 4.03
C ALA A 57 -9.46 -2.91 5.51
N ALA A 58 -10.40 -3.63 6.14
CA ALA A 58 -10.70 -3.49 7.57
C ALA A 58 -9.59 -4.04 8.48
N ASP A 59 -8.97 -5.18 8.16
CA ASP A 59 -7.89 -5.72 8.99
C ASP A 59 -6.60 -4.92 8.80
N TYR A 60 -6.32 -4.47 7.57
CA TYR A 60 -5.24 -3.54 7.32
C TYR A 60 -5.49 -2.20 8.03
N ALA A 61 -6.73 -1.72 8.08
CA ALA A 61 -7.07 -0.51 8.84
C ALA A 61 -6.80 -0.68 10.34
N LYS A 62 -7.05 -1.86 10.94
CA LYS A 62 -6.66 -2.14 12.34
C LYS A 62 -5.15 -2.05 12.53
N PHE A 63 -4.37 -2.60 11.60
CA PHE A 63 -2.91 -2.47 11.62
C PHE A 63 -2.46 -1.01 11.47
N LEU A 64 -3.08 -0.26 10.55
CA LEU A 64 -2.80 1.17 10.35
C LEU A 64 -3.16 1.99 11.60
N LEU A 65 -4.25 1.65 12.28
CA LEU A 65 -4.64 2.24 13.55
C LEU A 65 -3.63 1.92 14.65
N ALA A 66 -3.11 0.69 14.72
CA ALA A 66 -2.05 0.32 15.66
C ALA A 66 -0.72 1.07 15.38
N MET A 67 -0.45 1.46 14.12
CA MET A 67 0.67 2.35 13.80
C MET A 67 0.41 3.82 14.20
N LEU A 68 -0.83 4.31 14.00
CA LEU A 68 -1.22 5.67 14.36
C LEU A 68 -1.38 5.89 15.87
N GLN A 69 -1.76 4.83 16.59
CA GLN A 69 -1.99 4.79 18.02
C GLN A 69 -1.45 3.46 18.56
N PRO A 70 -0.17 3.40 18.97
CA PRO A 70 0.50 2.16 19.37
C PRO A 70 -0.23 1.45 20.52
N GLN A 71 -1.13 0.54 20.16
CA GLN A 71 -1.83 -0.39 21.04
C GLN A 71 -1.49 -1.80 20.55
N GLY A 72 -0.79 -2.57 21.38
CA GLY A 72 -0.25 -3.88 20.99
C GLY A 72 1.05 -3.82 20.17
N LEU A 73 1.55 -2.62 19.83
CA LEU A 73 2.88 -2.40 19.27
C LEU A 73 3.63 -1.37 20.14
N LYS A 74 4.93 -1.56 20.35
CA LYS A 74 5.73 -0.57 21.11
C LYS A 74 5.87 0.70 20.28
N ALA A 75 5.73 1.87 20.92
CA ALA A 75 5.93 3.16 20.25
C ALA A 75 7.31 3.25 19.57
N SER A 76 8.36 2.76 20.23
CA SER A 76 9.71 2.70 19.66
C SER A 76 9.83 1.83 18.41
N THR A 77 8.97 0.82 18.25
CA THR A 77 8.91 0.02 17.03
C THR A 77 8.29 0.83 15.88
N VAL A 78 7.23 1.60 16.14
CA VAL A 78 6.63 2.49 15.14
C VAL A 78 7.63 3.56 14.70
N GLU A 79 8.32 4.18 15.67
CA GLU A 79 9.36 5.16 15.40
C GLU A 79 10.47 4.58 14.52
N LEU A 80 10.94 3.37 14.82
CA LEU A 80 11.96 2.69 14.00
C LEU A 80 11.46 2.42 12.57
N ILE A 81 10.21 1.97 12.42
CA ILE A 81 9.61 1.69 11.10
C ILE A 81 9.48 2.97 10.27
N LEU A 82 9.12 4.09 10.92
CA LEU A 82 8.85 5.38 10.27
C LEU A 82 10.04 6.35 10.29
N SER A 83 11.20 5.93 10.78
CA SER A 83 12.42 6.72 10.72
C SER A 83 12.99 6.67 9.30
N PRO A 84 13.38 7.81 8.70
CA PRO A 84 14.04 7.81 7.39
C PRO A 84 15.32 6.98 7.40
N VAL A 85 15.42 6.02 6.48
CA VAL A 85 16.61 5.21 6.22
C VAL A 85 17.24 5.57 4.87
N VAL A 86 16.41 6.01 3.90
CA VAL A 86 16.86 6.47 2.58
C VAL A 86 16.19 7.79 2.26
N GLU A 87 16.99 8.84 2.06
CA GLU A 87 16.51 10.13 1.56
C GLU A 87 16.52 10.12 0.03
N LEU A 88 15.43 10.54 -0.61
CA LEU A 88 15.44 10.77 -2.05
C LEU A 88 15.89 12.21 -2.31
N ALA A 89 16.88 12.37 -3.19
CA ALA A 89 17.28 13.70 -3.63
C ALA A 89 16.06 14.44 -4.18
N PRO A 90 15.85 15.72 -3.82
CA PRO A 90 14.76 16.50 -4.37
C PRO A 90 14.89 16.51 -5.89
N SER A 91 13.80 16.20 -6.59
CA SER A 91 13.75 16.27 -8.05
C SER A 91 13.95 17.74 -8.45
N SER A 92 15.18 18.07 -8.86
CA SER A 92 15.60 19.41 -9.26
C SER A 92 15.26 19.69 -10.74
N SER A 93 14.20 19.09 -11.28
CA SER A 93 13.76 19.35 -12.64
C SER A 93 12.87 20.59 -12.71
N GLY A 94 13.52 21.77 -12.76
CA GLY A 94 12.91 23.02 -13.19
C GLY A 94 12.23 23.87 -12.11
N PRO A 95 11.61 25.01 -12.49
CA PRO A 95 11.04 26.02 -11.58
C PRO A 95 9.74 25.55 -10.88
N ALA A 96 9.51 24.24 -10.80
CA ALA A 96 8.35 23.68 -10.11
C ALA A 96 8.48 23.92 -8.60
N PRO A 97 7.35 24.12 -7.89
CA PRO A 97 7.36 24.24 -6.43
C PRO A 97 8.09 23.04 -5.82
N LYS A 98 8.91 23.28 -4.77
CA LYS A 98 9.62 22.22 -4.05
C LYS A 98 8.66 21.08 -3.73
N SER A 99 8.87 19.93 -4.35
CA SER A 99 8.16 18.70 -4.01
C SER A 99 8.31 18.44 -2.50
N PRO A 100 7.29 17.85 -1.84
CA PRO A 100 7.43 17.43 -0.45
C PRO A 100 8.69 16.57 -0.29
N GLU A 101 9.34 16.65 0.87
CA GLU A 101 10.51 15.81 1.15
C GLU A 101 10.03 14.36 1.20
N ILE A 102 10.51 13.53 0.26
CA ILE A 102 10.18 12.11 0.19
C ILE A 102 11.39 11.32 0.66
N SER A 103 11.16 10.43 1.62
CA SER A 103 12.14 9.46 2.08
C SER A 103 11.49 8.09 2.24
N TRP A 104 12.29 7.08 2.53
CA TRP A 104 11.83 5.74 2.84
C TRP A 104 12.30 5.33 4.24
N GLY A 105 11.37 4.87 5.07
CA GLY A 105 11.66 4.12 6.28
C GLY A 105 11.76 2.62 5.99
N LEU A 106 11.49 1.80 7.00
CA LEU A 106 11.50 0.34 6.86
C LEU A 106 10.21 -0.14 6.16
N GLY A 107 10.24 -0.16 4.83
CA GLY A 107 9.12 -0.62 4.01
C GLY A 107 7.95 0.36 3.96
N TRP A 108 8.19 1.65 4.23
CA TRP A 108 7.19 2.72 4.12
C TRP A 108 7.79 3.94 3.42
N GLY A 109 7.03 4.51 2.49
CA GLY A 109 7.31 5.84 1.97
C GLY A 109 6.91 6.87 3.01
N LEU A 110 7.77 7.86 3.22
CA LEU A 110 7.55 8.99 4.10
C LEU A 110 7.48 10.23 3.22
N GLN A 111 6.47 11.06 3.42
CA GLN A 111 6.34 12.33 2.71
C GLN A 111 5.90 13.40 3.67
N GLY A 112 6.43 14.61 3.52
CA GLY A 112 5.93 15.70 4.31
C GLY A 112 6.64 17.02 4.09
N THR A 113 6.10 18.03 4.76
CA THR A 113 6.78 19.29 5.03
C THR A 113 6.98 19.42 6.53
N SER A 114 7.63 20.48 6.99
CA SER A 114 7.76 20.78 8.41
C SER A 114 6.42 20.87 9.17
N LYS A 115 5.29 21.04 8.46
CA LYS A 115 3.95 21.20 9.04
C LYS A 115 3.03 19.99 8.91
N GLU A 116 3.34 19.05 8.01
CA GLU A 116 2.46 17.91 7.77
C GLU A 116 3.29 16.71 7.31
N LYS A 117 3.20 15.62 8.07
CA LYS A 117 3.85 14.35 7.78
C LYS A 117 2.82 13.30 7.45
N ALA A 118 3.15 12.47 6.47
CA ALA A 118 2.41 11.29 6.11
C ALA A 118 3.35 10.12 5.82
N PHE A 119 2.87 8.91 6.08
CA PHE A 119 3.52 7.69 5.62
C PHE A 119 2.56 6.93 4.71
N TRP A 120 3.10 6.27 3.69
CA TRP A 120 2.32 5.61 2.65
C TRP A 120 3.03 4.39 2.09
N HIS A 121 2.24 3.49 1.52
CA HIS A 121 2.74 2.36 0.76
C HIS A 121 1.79 2.04 -0.39
N TRP A 122 2.34 1.48 -1.46
CA TRP A 122 1.56 1.04 -2.61
C TRP A 122 1.92 -0.40 -2.97
N GLY A 123 1.03 -1.06 -3.68
CA GLY A 123 1.26 -2.41 -4.17
C GLY A 123 0.58 -2.61 -5.49
N ASP A 124 1.26 -3.42 -6.31
CA ASP A 124 0.84 -3.78 -7.65
C ASP A 124 1.09 -5.27 -7.82
N ASN A 125 0.02 -6.03 -7.89
CA ASN A 125 0.08 -7.45 -8.22
C ASN A 125 -0.71 -7.70 -9.51
N ASN A 126 -0.36 -6.96 -10.56
CA ASN A 126 -1.01 -6.91 -11.86
C ASN A 126 -2.48 -6.50 -11.71
N THR A 127 -3.36 -7.48 -11.53
CA THR A 127 -4.82 -7.34 -11.42
C THR A 127 -5.30 -6.86 -10.05
N PHE A 128 -4.42 -6.79 -9.05
CA PHE A 128 -4.71 -6.16 -7.77
C PHE A 128 -3.87 -4.92 -7.56
N ARG A 129 -4.50 -3.85 -7.09
CA ARG A 129 -3.81 -2.62 -6.67
C ARG A 129 -4.14 -2.32 -5.22
N CYS A 130 -3.15 -1.79 -4.52
CA CYS A 130 -3.39 -1.24 -3.20
C CYS A 130 -2.64 0.08 -3.01
N PHE A 131 -3.26 0.96 -2.24
CA PHE A 131 -2.64 2.17 -1.75
C PHE A 131 -3.08 2.43 -0.31
N VAL A 132 -2.11 2.80 0.52
CA VAL A 132 -2.35 3.16 1.91
C VAL A 132 -1.60 4.45 2.20
N ILE A 133 -2.26 5.36 2.91
CA ILE A 133 -1.64 6.57 3.44
C ILE A 133 -2.20 6.89 4.81
N ALA A 134 -1.37 7.43 5.70
CA ALA A 134 -1.76 7.85 7.03
C ALA A 134 -1.01 9.10 7.48
N TYR A 135 -1.69 9.90 8.30
CA TYR A 135 -1.25 11.18 8.84
C TYR A 135 -1.22 11.05 10.38
N PRO A 136 -0.05 10.79 10.98
CA PRO A 136 0.10 10.60 12.43
C PRO A 136 -0.52 11.72 13.25
N ASP A 137 -0.18 12.98 12.92
CA ASP A 137 -0.62 14.17 13.67
C ASP A 137 -2.16 14.33 13.66
N LYS A 138 -2.79 13.92 12.55
CA LYS A 138 -4.25 13.99 12.38
C LYS A 138 -4.96 12.73 12.88
N ARG A 139 -4.22 11.66 13.16
CA ARG A 139 -4.75 10.31 13.47
C ARG A 139 -5.77 9.85 12.43
N LYS A 140 -5.46 10.10 11.15
CA LYS A 140 -6.31 9.75 10.00
C LYS A 140 -5.52 8.91 9.01
N GLY A 141 -6.19 8.03 8.30
CA GLY A 141 -5.59 7.25 7.23
C GLY A 141 -6.64 6.69 6.29
N VAL A 142 -6.18 6.25 5.13
CA VAL A 142 -6.99 5.63 4.08
C VAL A 142 -6.31 4.33 3.67
N VAL A 143 -7.11 3.28 3.55
CA VAL A 143 -6.72 2.00 2.95
C VAL A 143 -7.60 1.81 1.72
N TYR A 144 -6.96 1.66 0.56
CA TYR A 144 -7.63 1.48 -0.72
C TYR A 144 -7.12 0.24 -1.43
N PHE A 145 -8.04 -0.64 -1.81
CA PHE A 145 -7.78 -1.99 -2.31
C PHE A 145 -8.69 -2.27 -3.51
N THR A 146 -8.12 -2.68 -4.64
CA THR A 146 -8.87 -3.04 -5.86
C THR A 146 -8.45 -4.37 -6.43
N ASN A 147 -9.37 -4.96 -7.19
CA ASN A 147 -9.23 -6.20 -7.93
C ASN A 147 -9.27 -5.97 -9.45
N SER A 148 -8.85 -4.79 -9.91
CA SER A 148 -8.56 -4.51 -11.31
C SER A 148 -7.39 -3.53 -11.41
N ASN A 149 -6.66 -3.59 -12.52
CA ASN A 149 -5.68 -2.58 -12.91
C ASN A 149 -6.28 -1.44 -13.75
N SER A 150 -7.56 -1.54 -14.14
CA SER A 150 -8.24 -0.48 -14.87
C SER A 150 -8.46 0.71 -13.95
N THR A 151 -7.92 1.86 -14.33
CA THR A 151 -8.56 3.13 -13.96
C THR A 151 -9.88 3.19 -14.71
N PRO A 152 -11.02 3.50 -14.06
CA PRO A 152 -12.26 3.70 -14.81
C PRO A 152 -11.97 4.70 -15.91
N PRO A 153 -12.38 4.44 -17.18
CA PRO A 153 -12.27 5.44 -18.21
C PRO A 153 -12.94 6.70 -17.67
N ALA A 154 -12.23 7.84 -17.72
CA ALA A 154 -12.86 9.12 -17.40
C ALA A 154 -14.16 9.16 -18.19
N SER A 155 -15.31 9.28 -17.52
CA SER A 155 -16.58 9.33 -18.22
C SER A 155 -16.50 10.54 -19.14
N THR A 156 -16.25 10.30 -20.43
CA THR A 156 -16.54 11.28 -21.45
C THR A 156 -18.06 11.36 -21.49
N ASN A 157 -18.61 12.22 -20.64
CA ASN A 157 -19.98 12.71 -20.79
C ASN A 157 -20.01 13.51 -22.10
N GLY A 158 -20.09 12.78 -23.21
CA GLY A 158 -20.58 13.30 -24.47
C GLY A 158 -22.09 13.20 -24.44
N ARG A 159 -22.74 14.37 -24.38
CA ARG A 159 -24.14 14.53 -24.77
C ARG A 159 -24.36 14.08 -26.21
#